data_AF-F3YUV6-F1
#
_entry.id   AF-F3YUV6-F1
#
_cell.length_a   1.000
_cell.length_b   1.000
_cell.length_c   1.000
_cell.angle_alpha   90.00
_cell.angle_beta   90.00
_cell.angle_gamma   90.00
#
_symmetry.space_group_name_H-M   'P 1'
#
loop_
_entity.id
_entity.type
_entity.pdbx_description
1 polymer ?
#
loop_
_entity_poly.entity_id
_entity_poly.type
_entity_poly.pdbx_seq_one_letter_code
_entity_poly.pdbx_strand_id
1 'polypeptide(L)' 'MKDYSGRTCGLVPQIQQDLDATAGESAEFLVTAKAILALVSALGESRAWRMDVEERGDTALVRFTRRTPVEDDPLHLV' A
#
# COMPACT_ATOMS: atom_id res chain seq x y z
N MET A 1 -3.60 11.70 -3.66
CA MET A 1 -3.21 10.65 -4.63
C MET A 1 -1.93 11.06 -5.34
N LYS A 2 -0.93 10.18 -5.42
CA LYS A 2 0.34 10.43 -6.13
C LYS A 2 0.44 9.53 -7.37
N ASP A 3 0.93 10.08 -8.48
CA ASP A 3 1.11 9.34 -9.74
C ASP A 3 2.56 8.87 -9.91
N TYR A 4 2.69 7.57 -10.15
CA TYR A 4 3.94 6.84 -10.34
C TYR A 4 3.90 5.96 -11.59
N SER A 5 2.85 6.06 -12.42
CA SER A 5 2.65 5.26 -13.62
C SER A 5 3.76 5.43 -14.67
N GLY A 6 4.56 6.50 -14.62
CA GLY A 6 5.73 6.69 -15.49
C GLY A 6 7.06 6.15 -14.95
N ARG A 7 7.14 5.63 -13.71
CA ARG A 7 8.41 5.25 -13.06
C ARG A 7 8.56 3.73 -12.93
N THR A 8 9.66 3.20 -13.44
CA THR A 8 10.02 1.76 -13.33
C THR A 8 11.16 1.50 -12.34
N CYS A 9 12.11 2.42 -12.20
CA CYS A 9 13.25 2.30 -11.26
C CYS A 9 13.02 3.14 -10.00
N GLY A 10 13.38 2.58 -8.83
CA GLY A 10 13.27 3.29 -7.55
C GLY A 10 11.84 3.50 -7.03
N LEU A 11 10.84 2.87 -7.66
CA LEU A 11 9.43 3.01 -7.30
C LEU A 11 9.16 2.55 -5.86
N VAL A 12 9.58 1.34 -5.52
CA VAL A 12 9.38 0.73 -4.19
C VAL A 12 9.95 1.59 -3.06
N PRO A 13 11.25 1.98 -3.06
CA PRO A 13 11.78 2.79 -1.96
C PRO A 13 11.11 4.17 -1.87
N GLN A 14 10.64 4.72 -2.98
CA GLN A 14 9.94 6.01 -2.97
C GLN A 14 8.53 5.90 -2.38
N ILE A 15 7.79 4.85 -2.72
CA ILE A 15 6.47 4.58 -2.11
C ILE A 15 6.64 4.29 -0.62
N GLN A 16 7.65 3.51 -0.22
CA GLN A 16 7.94 3.27 1.20
C GLN A 16 8.22 4.58 1.95
N GLN A 17 9.08 5.44 1.41
CA GLN A 17 9.37 6.74 2.00
C GLN A 17 8.12 7.62 2.12
N ASP A 18 7.26 7.64 1.10
CA ASP A 18 5.99 8.36 1.13
C ASP A 18 5.03 7.79 2.17
N LEU A 19 4.98 6.48 2.33
CA LEU A 19 4.17 5.82 3.37
C LEU A 19 4.66 6.19 4.77
N ASP A 20 5.96 6.15 5.01
CA ASP A 20 6.56 6.51 6.30
C ASP A 20 6.36 8.00 6.63
N ALA A 21 6.38 8.87 5.60
CA ALA A 21 6.08 10.29 5.74
C ALA A 21 4.58 10.59 5.88
N THR A 22 3.70 9.65 5.52
CA THR A 22 2.25 9.85 5.60
C THR A 22 1.80 9.79 7.05
N ALA A 23 1.42 10.94 7.60
CA ALA A 23 0.80 11.05 8.93
C ALA A 23 -0.66 10.54 8.96
N GLY A 24 -1.29 10.37 7.79
CA GLY A 24 -2.68 9.92 7.63
C GLY A 24 -2.88 8.41 7.80
N GLU A 25 -4.14 8.02 7.94
CA GLU A 25 -4.56 6.62 8.07
C GLU A 25 -4.53 5.86 6.74
N SER A 26 -4.49 6.56 5.61
CA SER A 26 -4.38 5.94 4.29
C SER A 26 -3.58 6.78 3.29
N ALA A 27 -3.03 6.12 2.29
CA ALA A 27 -2.30 6.69 1.17
C ALA A 27 -2.68 5.97 -0.13
N GLU A 28 -2.74 6.71 -1.23
CA GLU A 28 -3.14 6.19 -2.54
C GLU A 28 -2.12 6.56 -3.63
N PHE A 29 -1.73 5.54 -4.39
CA PHE A 29 -0.69 5.61 -5.41
C PHE A 29 -1.20 5.02 -6.72
N LEU A 30 -1.04 5.75 -7.82
CA LEU A 30 -1.30 5.22 -9.15
C LEU A 30 0.01 4.69 -9.74
N VAL A 31 0.08 3.41 -10.06
CA VAL A 31 1.29 2.74 -10.56
C VAL A 31 0.99 2.00 -11.86
N THR A 32 2.02 1.51 -12.56
CA THR A 32 1.80 0.57 -13.68
C THR A 32 1.36 -0.78 -13.16
N ALA A 33 0.50 -1.49 -13.89
CA ALA A 33 0.05 -2.83 -13.49
C ALA A 33 1.25 -3.80 -13.32
N LYS A 34 2.29 -3.65 -14.14
CA LYS A 34 3.53 -4.43 -14.05
C LYS A 34 4.31 -4.21 -12.75
N ALA A 35 4.14 -3.06 -12.10
CA ALA A 35 4.81 -2.74 -10.85
C ALA A 35 4.11 -3.31 -9.61
N ILE A 36 2.86 -3.79 -9.73
CA ILE A 36 2.08 -4.34 -8.60
C ILE A 36 2.85 -5.48 -7.94
N LEU A 37 3.39 -6.42 -8.72
CA LEU A 37 4.08 -7.59 -8.18
C LEU A 37 5.28 -7.20 -7.31
N ALA A 38 6.07 -6.22 -7.77
CA ALA A 38 7.21 -5.72 -7.03
C ALA A 38 6.77 -5.01 -5.74
N LEU A 39 5.66 -4.28 -5.77
CA LEU A 39 5.11 -3.61 -4.60
C LEU A 39 4.52 -4.58 -3.59
N VAL A 40 3.75 -5.57 -4.02
CA VAL A 40 3.24 -6.64 -3.15
C VAL A 40 4.41 -7.39 -2.51
N SER A 41 5.43 -7.75 -3.28
CA SER A 41 6.57 -8.50 -2.75
C SER A 41 7.41 -7.70 -1.76
N ALA A 42 7.54 -6.38 -1.95
CA ALA A 42 8.38 -5.56 -1.07
C ALA A 42 7.61 -4.96 0.13
N LEU A 43 6.33 -4.61 -0.07
CA LEU A 43 5.54 -3.82 0.88
C LEU A 43 4.32 -4.58 1.41
N GLY A 44 3.86 -5.63 0.72
CA GLY A 44 2.69 -6.42 1.10
C GLY A 44 2.85 -7.18 2.43
N GLU A 45 4.08 -7.50 2.82
CA GLU A 45 4.38 -8.14 4.11
C GLU A 45 4.52 -7.15 5.28
N SER A 46 4.38 -5.84 5.04
CA SER A 46 4.52 -4.85 6.10
C SER A 46 3.39 -5.00 7.15
N ARG A 47 3.76 -5.25 8.40
CA ARG A 47 2.80 -5.39 9.53
C ARG A 47 2.01 -4.10 9.80
N ALA A 48 2.53 -2.95 9.38
CA ALA A 48 1.94 -1.64 9.66
C ALA A 48 0.87 -1.22 8.64
N TRP A 49 0.86 -1.80 7.43
CA TRP A 49 -0.02 -1.36 6.35
C TRP A 49 -0.80 -2.54 5.74
N ARG A 50 -2.05 -2.29 5.38
CA ARG A 50 -2.85 -3.13 4.50
C ARG A 50 -2.76 -2.53 3.10
N MET A 51 -2.45 -3.36 2.11
CA MET A 51 -2.36 -2.96 0.71
C MET A 51 -3.57 -3.53 -0.04
N ASP A 52 -4.33 -2.65 -0.68
CA ASP A 52 -5.45 -2.95 -1.55
C ASP A 52 -5.11 -2.48 -2.97
N VAL A 53 -5.40 -3.29 -3.98
CA VAL A 53 -5.04 -3.00 -5.38
C VAL A 53 -6.28 -3.06 -6.25
N GLU A 54 -6.50 -2.00 -7.03
CA GLU A 54 -7.53 -1.93 -8.06
C GLU A 54 -6.87 -1.73 -9.42
N GLU A 55 -6.90 -2.77 -10.26
CA GLU A 55 -6.35 -2.71 -11.61
C GLU A 55 -7.27 -1.94 -12.57
N ARG A 56 -6.67 -1.05 -13.37
CA ARG A 56 -7.34 -0.20 -14.38
C ARG A 56 -6.53 -0.19 -15.68
N GLY A 57 -6.66 -1.27 -16.46
CA GLY A 57 -5.93 -1.43 -17.72
C GLY A 57 -4.43 -1.55 -17.50
N ASP A 58 -3.64 -0.65 -18.11
CA ASP A 58 -2.18 -0.63 -17.96
C ASP A 58 -1.69 -0.05 -16.61
N THR A 59 -2.60 0.50 -15.81
CA THR A 59 -2.31 1.09 -14.50
C THR A 59 -3.06 0.37 -13.39
N ALA A 60 -2.65 0.59 -12.15
CA ALA A 60 -3.37 0.14 -10.97
C ALA A 60 -3.32 1.19 -9.87
N LEU A 61 -4.44 1.36 -9.21
CA LEU A 61 -4.54 2.15 -7.99
C LEU A 61 -4.19 1.26 -6.81
N VAL A 62 -3.10 1.58 -6.13
CA VAL A 62 -2.68 0.91 -4.91
C VAL A 62 -3.01 1.80 -3.73
N ARG A 63 -3.87 1.31 -2.84
CA ARG A 63 -4.21 1.97 -1.58
C ARG A 63 -3.52 1.26 -0.44
N PHE A 64 -2.83 2.02 0.39
CA PHE A 64 -2.29 1.55 1.65
C PHE A 64 -3.11 2.17 2.79
N THR A 65 -3.56 1.34 3.70
CA THR A 65 -4.28 1.78 4.91
C THR A 65 -3.49 1.31 6.12
N ARG A 66 -3.24 2.18 7.11
CA ARG A 66 -2.59 1.76 8.35
C ARG A 66 -3.43 0.66 8.97
N ARG A 67 -2.78 -0.44 9.33
CA ARG A 67 -3.42 -1.43 10.19
C ARG A 67 -3.53 -0.74 11.55
N THR A 68 -4.73 -0.38 11.96
CA THR A 68 -4.97 -0.24 13.39
C THR A 68 -4.57 -1.58 14.02
N PRO A 69 -3.84 -1.59 15.15
CA PRO A 69 -3.83 -2.79 15.95
C PRO A 69 -5.30 -3.11 16.16
N VAL A 70 -5.74 -4.26 15.64
CA VAL A 70 -6.97 -4.85 16.11
C VAL A 70 -6.69 -4.97 17.59
N GLU A 71 -7.30 -4.10 18.41
CA GLU A 71 -7.49 -4.42 19.81
C GLU A 71 -8.07 -5.83 19.74
N ASP A 72 -7.31 -6.78 20.27
CA ASP A 72 -7.70 -8.15 20.45
C ASP A 72 -8.98 -8.07 21.27
N ASP A 73 -10.12 -7.89 20.59
CA ASP A 73 -11.43 -7.79 21.19
C ASP A 73 -11.62 -9.19 21.77
N PRO A 74 -11.54 -9.37 23.11
CA PRO A 74 -11.66 -10.68 23.69
C PRO A 74 -13.13 -11.04 23.55
N LEU A 75 -13.47 -11.62 22.39
CA LEU A 75 -14.81 -12.04 22.04
C LEU A 75 -15.25 -13.09 23.08
N HIS A 76 -15.93 -12.57 24.10
CA HIS A 76 -16.91 -13.20 24.97
C HIS A 76 -16.89 -14.73 24.99
N LEU A 77 -16.10 -15.29 25.91
CA LEU A 77 -16.29 -16.64 26.41
C LEU A 77 -17.43 -16.59 27.46
N VAL A 78 -18.69 -16.69 27.03
CA VAL A 78 -19.84 -16.97 27.91
C VAL A 78 -20.68 -18.12 27.39
#